data_AF-A0A7R9KSW8-F1
#
_entry.id   AF-A0A7R9KSW8-F1
#
_cell.length_a   1.000
_cell.length_b   1.000
_cell.length_c   1.000
_cell.angle_alpha   90.00
_cell.angle_beta   90.00
_cell.angle_gamma   90.00
#
_symmetry.space_group_name_H-M   'P 1'
#
loop_
_entity.id
_entity.type
_entity.pdbx_description
1 polymer ?
#
loop_
_entity_poly.entity_id
_entity_poly.type
_entity_poly.pdbx_seq_one_letter_code
_entity_poly.pdbx_strand_id
1 'polypeptide(L)'
;MASVALTKNGKDIMWQFFKNNVDLLKRRYETGPLMFRLVQYITENFVTEEMAVEVEKFFVDNPFPGTERTVRQSLETIRLNSEWLARDLPAIQSFLSNRL
;
A
#
# COMPACT_ATOMS: atom_id res chain seq x y z
N MET A 1 10.73 3.01 -8.61
CA MET A 1 10.01 2.58 -7.40
C MET A 1 8.55 2.28 -7.68
N ALA A 2 7.77 3.24 -8.22
CA ALA A 2 6.35 3.01 -8.53
C ALA A 2 6.10 1.78 -9.43
N SER A 3 6.80 1.65 -10.56
CA SER A 3 6.63 0.51 -11.48
C SER A 3 6.85 -0.87 -10.84
N VAL A 4 7.76 -0.98 -9.86
CA VAL A 4 8.03 -2.23 -9.15
C VAL A 4 6.92 -2.51 -8.14
N ALA A 5 6.47 -1.48 -7.40
CA ALA A 5 5.42 -1.58 -6.40
C ALA A 5 4.04 -1.97 -6.99
N LEU A 6 3.82 -1.77 -8.29
CA LEU A 6 2.58 -2.15 -8.97
C LEU A 6 2.53 -3.64 -9.40
N THR A 7 3.59 -4.41 -9.17
CA THR A 7 3.64 -5.83 -9.54
C THR A 7 3.31 -6.72 -8.34
N LYS A 8 2.75 -7.93 -8.61
CA LYS A 8 2.36 -8.89 -7.56
C LYS A 8 3.45 -9.11 -6.52
N ASN A 9 4.69 -9.34 -6.95
CA ASN A 9 5.81 -9.63 -6.06
C ASN A 9 6.59 -8.37 -5.67
N GLY A 10 6.59 -7.34 -6.53
CA GLY A 10 7.39 -6.15 -6.31
C GLY A 10 6.82 -5.20 -5.25
N LYS A 11 5.53 -5.29 -4.93
CA LYS A 11 4.93 -4.53 -3.81
C LYS A 11 5.57 -4.88 -2.46
N ASP A 12 5.78 -6.17 -2.19
CA ASP A 12 6.38 -6.63 -0.94
C ASP A 12 7.86 -6.22 -0.87
N ILE A 13 8.58 -6.40 -1.98
CA ILE A 13 9.98 -5.97 -2.11
C ILE A 13 10.11 -4.46 -1.86
N MET A 14 9.24 -3.65 -2.48
CA MET A 14 9.31 -2.21 -2.32
C MET A 14 8.92 -1.75 -0.93
N TRP A 15 7.95 -2.40 -0.29
CA TRP A 15 7.60 -2.10 1.09
C TRP A 15 8.77 -2.38 2.04
N GLN A 16 9.45 -3.52 1.88
CA GLN A 16 10.65 -3.82 2.67
C GLN A 16 11.78 -2.83 2.39
N PHE A 17 12.02 -2.48 1.12
CA PHE A 17 13.00 -1.44 0.77
C PHE A 17 12.66 -0.10 1.44
N PHE A 18 11.39 0.31 1.42
CA PHE A 18 10.94 1.55 2.04
C PHE A 18 11.21 1.57 3.54
N LYS A 19 10.82 0.50 4.26
CA LYS A 19 11.07 0.36 5.69
C LYS A 19 12.56 0.40 6.02
N ASN A 20 13.38 -0.33 5.28
CA ASN A 20 14.83 -0.41 5.50
C ASN A 20 15.57 0.91 5.22
N ASN A 21 14.96 1.82 4.45
CA ASN A 21 15.59 3.07 4.01
C ASN A 21 14.84 4.32 4.50
N VAL A 22 14.00 4.20 5.53
CA VAL A 22 13.15 5.29 6.04
C VAL A 22 13.92 6.59 6.28
N ASP A 23 15.07 6.52 6.96
CA ASP A 23 15.87 7.71 7.28
C ASP A 23 16.48 8.36 6.02
N LEU A 24 16.92 7.54 5.07
CA LEU A 24 17.43 8.03 3.79
C LEU A 24 16.33 8.74 3.00
N LEU A 25 15.13 8.16 2.97
CA LEU A 25 13.99 8.70 2.24
C LEU A 25 13.48 9.99 2.87
N LYS A 26 13.42 10.06 4.21
CA LYS A 26 13.10 11.29 4.96
C LYS A 26 14.06 12.42 4.62
N ARG A 27 15.37 12.16 4.67
CA ARG A 27 16.40 13.16 4.33
C ARG A 27 16.38 13.58 2.86
N ARG A 28 16.07 12.66 1.94
CA ARG A 28 16.21 12.93 0.50
C ARG A 28 15.04 13.71 -0.08
N TYR A 29 13.83 13.43 0.38
CA TYR A 29 12.62 13.99 -0.21
C TYR A 29 12.00 15.10 0.63
N GLU A 30 12.40 15.23 1.90
CA GLU A 30 11.81 16.16 2.87
C GLU A 30 10.27 16.13 2.80
N THR A 31 9.62 17.18 3.27
CA THR A 31 8.18 17.39 3.10
C THR A 31 7.91 17.89 1.68
N GLY A 32 7.28 17.09 0.82
CA GLY A 32 7.03 17.50 -0.56
C GLY A 32 6.14 16.55 -1.37
N PRO A 33 5.63 17.01 -2.54
CA PRO A 33 4.64 16.28 -3.34
C PRO A 33 5.12 14.92 -3.86
N LEU A 34 6.43 14.73 -3.99
CA LEU A 34 7.02 13.43 -4.38
C LEU A 34 6.91 12.40 -3.26
N MET A 35 6.97 12.83 -2.00
CA MET A 35 6.81 11.93 -0.85
C MET A 35 5.38 11.41 -0.75
N PHE A 36 4.37 12.26 -0.99
CA PHE A 36 2.96 11.83 -1.01
C PHE A 36 2.75 10.73 -2.05
N ARG A 37 3.21 10.96 -3.28
CA ARG A 37 3.10 9.96 -4.35
C ARG A 37 3.86 8.67 -4.02
N LEU A 38 5.04 8.78 -3.39
CA LEU A 38 5.84 7.62 -3.01
C LEU A 38 5.11 6.76 -1.98
N VAL A 39 4.60 7.36 -0.90
CA VAL A 39 3.80 6.67 0.11
C VAL A 39 2.62 5.98 -0.56
N GLN A 40 1.85 6.73 -1.34
CA GLN A 40 0.69 6.24 -2.06
C GLN A 40 0.98 4.95 -2.86
N TYR A 41 1.97 5.00 -3.76
CA TYR A 41 2.28 3.87 -4.63
C TYR A 41 2.76 2.62 -3.89
N ILE A 42 3.41 2.80 -2.73
CA ILE A 42 3.97 1.70 -1.96
C ILE A 42 2.90 1.04 -1.09
N THR A 43 1.87 1.77 -0.66
CA THR A 43 0.88 1.26 0.29
C THR A 43 -0.46 0.86 -0.31
N GLU A 44 -0.97 1.54 -1.35
CA GLU A 44 -2.37 1.35 -1.80
C GLU A 44 -2.70 -0.03 -2.40
N ASN A 45 -1.70 -0.77 -2.88
CA ASN A 45 -1.91 -2.04 -3.60
C ASN A 45 -1.96 -3.28 -2.69
N PHE A 46 -1.97 -3.09 -1.37
CA PHE A 46 -2.28 -4.17 -0.43
C PHE A 46 -3.78 -4.41 -0.37
N VAL A 47 -4.15 -5.64 -0.01
CA VAL A 47 -5.53 -6.14 -0.10
C VAL A 47 -5.91 -7.01 1.11
N THR A 48 -5.23 -6.80 2.25
CA THR A 48 -5.46 -7.57 3.49
C THR A 48 -5.45 -6.64 4.69
N GLU A 49 -6.25 -6.95 5.72
CA GLU A 49 -6.29 -6.15 6.96
C GLU A 49 -4.95 -6.18 7.70
N GLU A 50 -4.23 -7.29 7.64
CA GLU A 50 -2.91 -7.41 8.28
C GLU A 50 -1.92 -6.37 7.73
N MET A 51 -1.98 -6.11 6.42
CA MET A 51 -1.15 -5.09 5.79
C MET A 51 -1.63 -3.68 6.11
N ALA A 52 -2.93 -3.45 6.27
CA ALA A 52 -3.44 -2.15 6.73
C ALA A 52 -2.89 -1.84 8.14
N VAL A 53 -2.97 -2.81 9.06
CA VAL A 53 -2.44 -2.67 10.43
C VAL A 53 -0.92 -2.47 10.42
N GLU A 54 -0.18 -3.21 9.59
CA GLU A 54 1.27 -3.05 9.47
C GLU A 54 1.65 -1.65 8.97
N VAL A 55 0.97 -1.16 7.93
CA VAL A 55 1.21 0.18 7.38
C VAL A 55 0.87 1.26 8.40
N GLU A 56 -0.27 1.14 9.08
CA GLU A 56 -0.70 2.07 10.12
C GLU A 56 0.35 2.16 11.24
N LYS A 57 0.75 1.00 11.78
CA LYS A 57 1.78 0.92 12.80
C LYS A 57 3.10 1.53 12.34
N PHE A 58 3.54 1.22 11.12
CA PHE A 58 4.79 1.75 10.60
C PHE A 58 4.82 3.28 10.57
N PHE A 59 3.73 3.92 10.11
CA PHE A 59 3.66 5.39 10.03
C PHE A 59 3.42 6.06 11.39
N VAL A 60 2.84 5.36 12.37
CA VAL A 60 2.81 5.79 13.78
C VAL A 60 4.22 5.78 14.37
N ASP A 61 4.97 4.69 14.18
CA ASP A 61 6.32 4.52 14.72
C ASP A 61 7.35 5.40 13.98
N ASN A 62 7.08 5.74 12.71
CA ASN A 62 7.98 6.52 11.86
C ASN A 62 7.22 7.71 11.25
N PRO A 63 6.98 8.80 11.99
CA PRO A 63 6.24 9.93 11.46
C PRO A 63 6.88 10.54 10.20
N PHE A 64 6.06 10.81 9.19
CA PHE A 64 6.40 11.56 7.99
C PHE A 64 5.45 12.76 7.88
N PRO A 65 5.84 13.93 8.41
CA PRO A 65 4.98 15.11 8.40
C PRO A 65 4.43 15.42 7.01
N GLY A 66 3.16 15.81 6.93
CA GLY A 66 2.47 16.15 5.68
C GLY A 66 1.92 14.96 4.89
N THR A 67 2.32 13.72 5.21
CA THR A 67 1.81 12.52 4.53
C THR A 67 0.56 11.94 5.18
N GLU A 68 0.08 12.49 6.29
CA GLU A 68 -0.96 11.91 7.15
C GLU A 68 -2.27 11.67 6.40
N ARG A 69 -2.61 12.59 5.49
CA ARG A 69 -3.78 12.43 4.61
C ARG A 69 -3.59 11.24 3.67
N THR A 70 -2.45 11.16 3.00
CA THR A 70 -2.15 10.08 2.06
C THR A 70 -2.12 8.73 2.74
N VAL A 71 -1.48 8.63 3.92
CA VAL A 71 -1.46 7.40 4.72
C VAL A 71 -2.90 6.95 5.04
N ARG A 72 -3.74 7.87 5.54
CA ARG A 72 -5.15 7.57 5.84
C ARG A 72 -5.93 7.07 4.62
N GLN A 73 -5.75 7.73 3.48
CA GLN A 73 -6.39 7.33 2.22
C GLN A 73 -5.90 5.95 1.77
N SER A 74 -4.61 5.68 1.88
CA SER A 74 -4.06 4.36 1.56
C SER A 74 -4.61 3.27 2.47
N LEU A 75 -4.72 3.51 3.78
CA LEU A 75 -5.33 2.55 4.71
C LEU A 75 -6.80 2.27 4.35
N GLU A 76 -7.56 3.30 4.02
CA GLU A 76 -8.94 3.14 3.52
C GLU A 76 -8.98 2.30 2.25
N THR A 77 -8.11 2.58 1.27
CA THR A 77 -8.01 1.80 0.02
C THR A 77 -7.67 0.33 0.26
N ILE A 78 -6.71 0.03 1.15
CA ILE A 78 -6.33 -1.37 1.46
C ILE A 78 -7.54 -2.14 2.02
N ARG A 79 -8.26 -1.53 2.96
CA ARG A 79 -9.45 -2.14 3.59
C ARG A 79 -10.57 -2.33 2.58
N LEU A 80 -10.87 -1.31 1.78
CA LEU A 80 -11.84 -1.41 0.69
C LEU A 80 -11.49 -2.52 -0.30
N ASN A 81 -10.23 -2.64 -0.70
CA ASN A 81 -9.78 -3.70 -1.60
C ASN A 81 -9.93 -5.09 -0.97
N SER A 82 -9.63 -5.23 0.32
CA SER A 82 -9.81 -6.48 1.07
C SER A 82 -11.29 -6.89 1.09
N GLU A 83 -12.19 -5.96 1.39
CA GLU A 83 -13.64 -6.20 1.41
C GLU A 83 -14.19 -6.54 0.02
N TRP A 84 -13.77 -5.81 -1.02
CA TRP A 84 -14.17 -6.09 -2.40
C TRP A 84 -13.72 -7.48 -2.84
N LEU A 85 -12.46 -7.84 -2.55
CA LEU A 85 -11.95 -9.16 -2.87
C LEU A 85 -12.77 -10.24 -2.15
N ALA A 86 -13.04 -10.09 -0.86
CA ALA A 86 -13.83 -11.06 -0.10
C ALA A 86 -15.27 -11.20 -0.64
N ARG A 87 -15.91 -10.08 -1.02
CA ARG A 87 -17.28 -10.05 -1.55
C ARG A 87 -17.38 -10.68 -2.93
N ASP A 88 -16.50 -10.31 -3.85
CA ASP A 88 -16.68 -10.60 -5.28
C ASP A 88 -15.97 -11.86 -5.75
N LEU A 89 -14.94 -12.33 -5.02
CA LEU A 89 -14.14 -13.50 -5.39
C LEU A 89 -14.99 -14.75 -5.68
N PRO A 90 -15.99 -15.14 -4.86
CA PRO A 90 -16.78 -16.35 -5.12
C PRO A 90 -17.58 -16.25 -6.43
N ALA A 91 -18.18 -15.09 -6.70
CA ALA A 91 -18.97 -14.86 -7.91
C ALA A 91 -18.10 -14.87 -9.17
N ILE A 92 -16.91 -14.23 -9.11
CA ILE A 92 -15.94 -14.21 -10.21
C ILE A 92 -15.41 -15.62 -10.48
N GLN A 93 -15.07 -16.38 -9.44
CA GLN A 93 -14.62 -17.77 -9.58
C GLN A 93 -15.69 -18.63 -10.26
N SER A 94 -16.94 -18.54 -9.80
CA SER A 94 -18.06 -19.28 -10.41
C SER A 94 -18.25 -18.90 -11.88
N PHE A 95 -18.18 -17.62 -12.22
CA PHE A 95 -18.32 -17.16 -13.60
C PHE A 95 -17.21 -17.69 -14.52
N LEU A 96 -15.95 -17.63 -14.06
CA LEU A 96 -14.80 -18.08 -14.85
C LEU A 96 -14.76 -19.61 -15.01
N SER A 97 -15.14 -20.37 -13.96
CA SER A 97 -15.21 -21.84 -14.03
C SER A 97 -16.36 -22.37 -14.88
N ASN A 98 -17.43 -21.59 -15.09
CA ASN A 98 -18.57 -21.99 -15.92
C ASN A 98 -18.43 -21.61 -17.40
N ARG A 99 -17.37 -20.88 -17.79
CA ARG A 99 -17.12 -20.42 -19.16
C ARG A 99 -15.85 -20.99 -19.81
N LEU A 100 -15.08 -21.77 -19.07
CA LEU A 100 -14.01 -22.64 -19.55
C LEU A 100 -14.52 -24.09 -19.52
#